data_AF-A0A4Z1SQ50-F1
#
_entry.id   AF-A0A4Z1SQ50-F1
#
_cell.length_a   1.000
_cell.length_b   1.000
_cell.length_c   1.000
_cell.angle_alpha   90.00
_cell.angle_beta   90.00
_cell.angle_gamma   90.00
#
_symmetry.space_group_name_H-M   'P 1'
#
loop_
_entity.id
_entity.type
_entity.pdbx_description
1 polymer ?
#
loop_
_entity_poly.entity_id
_entity_poly.type
_entity_poly.pdbx_seq_one_letter_code
_entity_poly.pdbx_strand_id
1 'polypeptide(L)'
;MEVKARAAGTCAADSTFTIPGVEGEFCKKCSETGEAPIDGACAADPTNTVTGATCGSGVCTGCGTGNCFLFEGGCYDQTQGVGSKLCSALQDTPDGTCKAAPTTDAITFVKDSTLYLCSDATNGGKENCGTCTYASNAFTCSECLEATTLPPLLPSPVRSASSPTVYPVQTARTSARPASTASRGYGCDRAGLWGRGGLNEHPEESCGPPVLGAGRW
;
A
#
# COMPACT_ATOMS: atom_id res chain seq x y z
N MET A 1 -6.34 19.67 -1.62
CA MET A 1 -7.62 19.18 -2.15
C MET A 1 -7.57 17.67 -2.04
N GLU A 2 -8.41 17.07 -1.19
CA GLU A 2 -8.55 15.60 -1.15
C GLU A 2 -9.16 15.14 -2.48
N VAL A 3 -8.44 14.25 -3.14
CA VAL A 3 -8.91 13.56 -4.35
C VAL A 3 -9.84 12.43 -3.91
N LYS A 4 -11.13 12.75 -3.77
CA LYS A 4 -12.18 11.74 -3.63
C LYS A 4 -12.32 10.97 -4.95
N ALA A 5 -12.27 9.64 -4.90
CA ALA A 5 -12.73 8.80 -6.01
C ALA A 5 -14.15 9.22 -6.41
N ARG A 6 -14.40 9.46 -7.70
CA ARG A 6 -15.73 9.84 -8.19
C ARG A 6 -16.71 8.68 -7.99
N ALA A 7 -17.93 8.96 -7.57
CA ALA A 7 -18.97 7.95 -7.48
C ALA A 7 -19.52 7.63 -8.88
N ALA A 8 -19.08 6.53 -9.48
CA ALA A 8 -19.77 5.89 -10.61
C ALA A 8 -19.43 4.38 -10.65
N GLY A 9 -20.47 3.57 -10.91
CA GLY A 9 -20.49 2.10 -11.06
C GLY A 9 -20.05 1.29 -9.84
N THR A 10 -20.46 0.01 -9.77
CA THR A 10 -19.93 -0.93 -8.77
C THR A 10 -18.74 -1.65 -9.41
N CYS A 11 -17.62 -1.81 -8.69
CA CYS A 11 -16.56 -2.68 -9.18
C CYS A 11 -17.07 -4.12 -9.28
N ALA A 12 -16.52 -4.90 -10.21
CA ALA A 12 -16.75 -6.35 -10.22
C ALA A 12 -16.24 -6.97 -8.89
N ALA A 13 -16.78 -8.13 -8.52
CA ALA A 13 -16.34 -8.85 -7.33
C ALA A 13 -14.80 -9.03 -7.34
N ASP A 14 -14.18 -8.81 -6.18
CA ASP A 14 -12.72 -8.93 -5.98
C ASP A 14 -11.87 -8.08 -6.94
N SER A 15 -12.47 -7.03 -7.53
CA SER A 15 -11.81 -6.14 -8.48
C SER A 15 -11.61 -4.73 -7.91
N THR A 16 -11.52 -4.60 -6.59
CA THR A 16 -11.16 -3.36 -5.90
C THR A 16 -9.69 -3.35 -5.51
N PHE A 17 -9.11 -2.16 -5.39
CA PHE A 17 -7.79 -1.95 -4.83
C PHE A 17 -7.68 -0.56 -4.19
N THR A 18 -6.64 -0.35 -3.38
CA THR A 18 -6.35 0.93 -2.75
C THR A 18 -5.05 1.51 -3.27
N ILE A 19 -4.97 2.84 -3.32
CA ILE A 19 -3.79 3.56 -3.74
C ILE A 19 -3.22 4.29 -2.52
N PRO A 20 -1.96 4.03 -2.14
CA PRO A 20 -1.29 4.73 -1.04
C PRO A 20 -1.46 6.25 -1.10
N GLY A 21 -1.85 6.86 0.02
CA GLY A 21 -1.99 8.32 0.11
C GLY A 21 -3.17 8.90 -0.66
N VAL A 22 -4.10 8.06 -1.14
CA VAL A 22 -5.35 8.49 -1.76
C VAL A 22 -6.52 7.81 -1.06
N GLU A 23 -7.50 8.60 -0.62
CA GLU A 23 -8.68 8.07 0.04
C GLU A 23 -9.65 7.43 -0.98
N GLY A 24 -10.07 6.20 -0.69
CA GLY A 24 -11.08 5.48 -1.45
C GLY A 24 -10.60 4.12 -1.97
N GLU A 25 -11.56 3.34 -2.46
CA GLU A 25 -11.31 2.14 -3.23
C GLU A 25 -11.46 2.45 -4.72
N PHE A 26 -10.60 1.83 -5.53
CA PHE A 26 -10.54 1.99 -6.97
C PHE A 26 -10.90 0.67 -7.65
N CYS A 27 -11.56 0.73 -8.79
CA CYS A 27 -11.92 -0.45 -9.56
C CYS A 27 -10.81 -0.81 -10.54
N LYS A 28 -10.40 -2.08 -10.53
CA LYS A 28 -9.65 -2.71 -11.62
C LYS A 28 -10.54 -3.08 -12.80
N LYS A 29 -11.82 -3.35 -12.49
CA LYS A 29 -12.84 -3.79 -13.42
C LYS A 29 -14.22 -3.41 -12.91
N CYS A 30 -15.07 -2.93 -13.81
CA CYS A 30 -16.46 -2.60 -13.55
C CYS A 30 -17.37 -3.83 -13.66
N SER A 31 -18.44 -3.85 -12.86
CA SER A 31 -19.44 -4.92 -12.93
C SER A 31 -20.20 -4.89 -14.25
N GLU A 32 -20.48 -3.69 -14.75
CA GLU A 32 -21.21 -3.48 -16.00
C GLU A 32 -20.26 -3.53 -17.21
N THR A 33 -20.68 -4.25 -18.24
CA THR A 33 -19.84 -4.47 -19.44
C THR A 33 -19.65 -3.22 -20.31
N GLY A 34 -20.59 -2.27 -20.23
CA GLY A 34 -20.53 -0.96 -20.91
C GLY A 34 -19.82 0.12 -20.09
N GLU A 35 -19.31 -0.21 -18.91
CA GLU A 35 -18.52 0.69 -18.07
C GLU A 35 -17.04 0.30 -18.14
N ALA A 36 -16.17 1.24 -17.77
CA ALA A 36 -14.78 0.94 -17.48
C ALA A 36 -14.20 1.94 -16.45
N PRO A 37 -13.13 1.57 -15.72
CA PRO A 37 -12.57 2.46 -14.72
C PRO A 37 -11.88 3.65 -15.38
N ILE A 38 -12.34 4.85 -15.05
CA ILE A 38 -11.72 6.13 -15.39
C ILE A 38 -11.32 6.82 -14.09
N ASP A 39 -10.02 7.08 -13.92
CA ASP A 39 -9.42 7.48 -12.65
C ASP A 39 -9.81 6.55 -11.48
N GLY A 40 -9.97 5.26 -11.80
CA GLY A 40 -10.35 4.18 -10.89
C GLY A 40 -11.83 4.18 -10.45
N ALA A 41 -12.68 5.02 -11.03
CA ALA A 41 -14.13 4.96 -10.84
C ALA A 41 -14.80 4.42 -12.11
N CYS A 42 -15.83 3.59 -11.96
CA CYS A 42 -16.52 2.98 -13.10
C CYS A 42 -17.40 3.99 -13.84
N ALA A 43 -16.94 4.47 -14.99
CA ALA A 43 -17.70 5.42 -15.80
C ALA A 43 -18.45 4.70 -16.92
N ALA A 44 -19.71 5.07 -17.11
CA ALA A 44 -20.45 4.77 -18.34
C ALA A 44 -19.86 5.55 -19.51
N ASP A 45 -19.95 4.99 -20.71
CA ASP A 45 -19.42 5.56 -21.95
C ASP A 45 -17.96 6.07 -21.82
N PRO A 46 -17.01 5.19 -21.45
CA PRO A 46 -15.62 5.58 -21.20
C PRO A 46 -14.96 6.24 -22.42
N THR A 47 -15.41 5.92 -23.64
CA THR A 47 -14.94 6.52 -24.90
C THR A 47 -15.35 7.99 -25.08
N ASN A 48 -16.42 8.44 -24.42
CA ASN A 48 -16.83 9.84 -24.40
C ASN A 48 -16.01 10.65 -23.38
N THR A 49 -15.55 9.99 -22.32
CA THR A 49 -14.72 10.62 -21.28
C THR A 49 -13.26 10.68 -21.70
N VAL A 50 -12.76 9.59 -22.30
CA VAL A 50 -11.40 9.46 -22.81
C VAL A 50 -11.45 9.18 -24.30
N THR A 51 -11.16 10.22 -25.09
CA THR A 51 -11.22 10.17 -26.55
C THR A 51 -10.31 9.09 -27.12
N GLY A 52 -10.89 8.15 -27.87
CA GLY A 52 -10.15 7.06 -28.51
C GLY A 52 -9.73 5.95 -27.56
N ALA A 53 -10.24 5.93 -26.31
CA ALA A 53 -10.03 4.79 -25.43
C ALA A 53 -10.64 3.51 -26.02
N THR A 54 -9.96 2.39 -25.80
CA THR A 54 -10.43 1.06 -26.17
C THR A 54 -10.85 0.35 -24.90
N CYS A 55 -12.13 0.44 -24.57
CA CYS A 55 -12.70 -0.16 -23.37
C CYS A 55 -13.86 -1.09 -23.72
N GLY A 56 -14.01 -2.14 -22.92
CA GLY A 56 -15.09 -3.12 -23.05
C GLY A 56 -14.98 -4.19 -21.98
N SER A 57 -16.11 -4.84 -21.70
CA SER A 57 -16.21 -5.90 -20.68
C SER A 57 -15.74 -5.45 -19.29
N GLY A 58 -15.99 -4.19 -18.93
CA GLY A 58 -15.67 -3.65 -17.61
C GLY A 58 -14.24 -3.12 -17.46
N VAL A 59 -13.39 -3.14 -18.50
CA VAL A 59 -11.99 -2.67 -18.43
C VAL A 59 -11.60 -1.87 -19.67
N CYS A 60 -10.52 -1.10 -19.57
CA CYS A 60 -9.83 -0.51 -20.71
C CYS A 60 -8.57 -1.32 -21.05
N THR A 61 -8.25 -1.39 -22.35
CA THR A 61 -7.02 -2.00 -22.89
C THR A 61 -6.12 -0.97 -23.58
N GLY A 62 -6.63 0.25 -23.77
CA GLY A 62 -5.88 1.39 -24.23
C GLY A 62 -6.64 2.68 -23.94
N CYS A 63 -5.92 3.76 -23.67
CA CYS A 63 -6.51 5.04 -23.25
C CYS A 63 -6.51 6.11 -24.34
N GLY A 64 -6.34 5.69 -25.59
CA GLY A 64 -6.40 6.55 -26.76
C GLY A 64 -5.36 7.67 -26.73
N THR A 65 -5.69 8.76 -27.40
CA THR A 65 -4.82 9.94 -27.49
C THR A 65 -5.12 10.92 -26.38
N GLY A 66 -4.09 11.45 -25.72
CA GLY A 66 -4.22 12.55 -24.78
C GLY A 66 -3.32 12.38 -23.55
N ASN A 67 -3.84 12.82 -22.41
CA ASN A 67 -3.14 12.80 -21.13
C ASN A 67 -3.46 11.56 -20.29
N CYS A 68 -4.12 10.55 -20.86
CA CYS A 68 -4.52 9.36 -20.13
C CYS A 68 -3.54 8.22 -20.32
N PHE A 69 -3.35 7.41 -19.29
CA PHE A 69 -2.59 6.16 -19.35
C PHE A 69 -3.35 4.97 -18.78
N LEU A 70 -3.01 3.79 -19.27
CA LEU A 70 -3.53 2.52 -18.81
C LEU A 70 -2.83 2.11 -17.51
N PHE A 71 -3.63 1.84 -16.48
CA PHE A 71 -3.16 1.32 -15.21
C PHE A 71 -4.26 0.48 -14.56
N GLU A 72 -3.92 -0.72 -14.09
CA GLU A 72 -4.87 -1.64 -13.40
C GLU A 72 -6.21 -1.81 -14.14
N GLY A 73 -6.21 -1.91 -15.48
CA GLY A 73 -7.42 -2.10 -16.27
C GLY A 73 -8.29 -0.85 -16.47
N GLY A 74 -7.82 0.33 -16.07
CA GLY A 74 -8.50 1.61 -16.23
C GLY A 74 -7.64 2.69 -16.89
N CYS A 75 -8.28 3.79 -17.26
CA CYS A 75 -7.62 4.98 -17.82
C CYS A 75 -7.51 6.10 -16.79
N TYR A 76 -6.29 6.57 -16.58
CA TYR A 76 -5.96 7.56 -15.55
C TYR A 76 -5.39 8.82 -16.18
N ASP A 77 -5.88 9.99 -15.79
CA ASP A 77 -5.41 11.27 -16.33
C ASP A 77 -4.14 11.73 -15.59
N GLN A 78 -3.01 11.82 -16.30
CA GLN A 78 -1.73 12.27 -15.73
C GLN A 78 -1.77 13.71 -15.20
N THR A 79 -2.72 14.52 -15.65
CA THR A 79 -2.75 15.96 -15.33
C THR A 79 -3.57 16.31 -14.10
N GLN A 80 -4.35 15.36 -13.58
CA GLN A 80 -5.28 15.60 -12.49
C GLN A 80 -5.51 14.37 -11.63
N GLY A 81 -6.29 14.55 -10.55
CA GLY A 81 -6.80 13.46 -9.76
C GLY A 81 -5.69 12.54 -9.22
N VAL A 82 -5.99 11.25 -9.21
CA VAL A 82 -5.05 10.20 -8.82
C VAL A 82 -4.00 9.90 -9.90
N GLY A 83 -4.31 10.09 -11.18
CA GLY A 83 -3.37 9.82 -12.26
C GLY A 83 -2.08 10.66 -12.18
N SER A 84 -2.19 11.94 -11.79
CA SER A 84 -1.04 12.81 -11.52
C SER A 84 -0.09 12.34 -10.41
N LYS A 85 -0.56 11.47 -9.51
CA LYS A 85 0.25 10.86 -8.44
C LYS A 85 0.88 9.52 -8.86
N LEU A 86 0.39 8.92 -9.93
CA LEU A 86 0.82 7.61 -10.41
C LEU A 86 1.84 7.73 -11.55
N CYS A 87 1.66 8.71 -12.43
CA CYS A 87 2.53 8.90 -13.60
C CYS A 87 2.94 10.37 -13.74
N SER A 88 4.23 10.63 -13.93
CA SER A 88 4.80 11.96 -14.12
C SER A 88 5.03 12.32 -15.59
N ALA A 89 5.14 11.32 -16.46
CA ALA A 89 5.28 11.50 -17.90
C ALA A 89 4.73 10.30 -18.67
N LEU A 90 3.98 10.56 -19.73
CA LEU A 90 3.55 9.53 -20.70
C LEU A 90 4.66 9.18 -21.69
N GLN A 91 4.50 8.02 -22.31
CA GLN A 91 5.26 7.68 -23.51
C GLN A 91 4.91 8.64 -24.65
N ASP A 92 5.89 8.85 -25.54
CA ASP A 92 5.72 9.66 -26.74
C ASP A 92 4.83 8.96 -27.80
N THR A 93 4.45 7.70 -27.55
CA THR A 93 3.56 6.92 -28.39
C THR A 93 2.10 7.03 -27.92
N PRO A 94 1.11 6.96 -28.83
CA PRO A 94 -0.31 7.14 -28.53
C PRO A 94 -0.95 5.96 -27.79
N ASP A 95 -0.16 5.05 -27.22
CA ASP A 95 -0.66 3.84 -26.57
C ASP A 95 -1.19 4.12 -25.16
N GLY A 96 -0.95 5.33 -24.63
CA GLY A 96 -1.37 5.72 -23.28
C GLY A 96 -0.64 4.89 -22.23
N THR A 97 0.69 4.83 -22.30
CA THR A 97 1.50 4.13 -21.30
C THR A 97 2.34 5.12 -20.50
N CYS A 98 2.58 4.80 -19.23
CA CYS A 98 3.41 5.65 -18.37
C CYS A 98 4.89 5.42 -18.67
N LYS A 99 5.62 6.50 -18.97
CA LYS A 99 7.07 6.48 -19.18
C LYS A 99 7.85 6.62 -17.89
N ALA A 100 7.37 7.47 -16.98
CA ALA A 100 8.05 7.73 -15.72
C ALA A 100 7.05 7.85 -14.56
N ALA A 101 7.36 7.18 -13.46
CA ALA A 101 6.72 7.43 -12.18
C ALA A 101 7.18 8.80 -11.61
N PRO A 102 6.47 9.36 -10.63
CA PRO A 102 6.97 10.50 -9.87
C PRO A 102 8.33 10.20 -9.21
N THR A 103 9.15 11.22 -8.97
CA THR A 103 10.46 11.08 -8.30
C THR A 103 10.42 11.44 -6.81
N THR A 104 9.33 12.09 -6.37
CA THR A 104 9.13 12.56 -5.01
C THR A 104 7.86 11.90 -4.47
N ASP A 105 7.93 11.35 -3.27
CA ASP A 105 6.82 10.62 -2.62
C ASP A 105 6.16 9.61 -3.56
N ALA A 106 6.99 8.93 -4.36
CA ALA A 106 6.55 8.07 -5.44
C ALA A 106 5.88 6.82 -4.86
N ILE A 107 4.60 6.64 -5.17
CA ILE A 107 3.79 5.48 -4.76
C ILE A 107 3.75 4.39 -5.85
N THR A 108 4.37 4.68 -6.99
CA THR A 108 4.51 3.79 -8.15
C THR A 108 5.96 3.71 -8.60
N PHE A 109 6.27 2.69 -9.38
CA PHE A 109 7.51 2.57 -10.12
C PHE A 109 7.27 2.00 -11.52
N VAL A 110 8.18 2.29 -12.44
CA VAL A 110 8.14 1.74 -13.80
C VAL A 110 9.19 0.65 -13.94
N LYS A 111 8.76 -0.54 -14.34
CA LYS A 111 9.62 -1.68 -14.66
C LYS A 111 9.18 -2.26 -15.99
N ASP A 112 10.13 -2.50 -16.89
CA ASP A 112 9.85 -3.04 -18.24
C ASP A 112 8.75 -2.26 -18.99
N SER A 113 8.79 -0.91 -18.89
CA SER A 113 7.79 0.01 -19.46
C SER A 113 6.36 -0.14 -18.92
N THR A 114 6.19 -0.88 -17.82
CA THR A 114 4.90 -1.07 -17.14
C THR A 114 4.93 -0.39 -15.77
N LEU A 115 3.84 0.28 -15.42
CA LEU A 115 3.68 0.98 -14.15
C LEU A 115 3.09 0.03 -13.10
N TYR A 116 3.73 -0.03 -11.93
CA TYR A 116 3.29 -0.83 -10.79
C TYR A 116 3.24 0.01 -9.52
N LEU A 117 2.42 -0.39 -8.54
CA LEU A 117 2.44 0.19 -7.19
C LEU A 117 3.68 -0.29 -6.43
N CYS A 118 4.23 0.57 -5.57
CA CYS A 118 5.31 0.17 -4.67
C CYS A 118 4.93 -1.04 -3.79
N SER A 119 3.64 -1.19 -3.48
CA SER A 119 3.08 -2.30 -2.70
C SER A 119 2.90 -3.61 -3.48
N ASP A 120 3.11 -3.61 -4.80
CA ASP A 120 2.89 -4.79 -5.65
C ASP A 120 4.05 -5.79 -5.55
N ALA A 121 3.98 -6.67 -4.56
CA ALA A 121 4.97 -7.72 -4.33
C ALA A 121 5.08 -8.74 -5.48
N THR A 122 4.06 -8.85 -6.34
CA THR A 122 4.06 -9.81 -7.45
C THR A 122 4.95 -9.33 -8.59
N ASN A 123 5.03 -8.02 -8.79
CA ASN A 123 5.72 -7.41 -9.94
C ASN A 123 7.07 -6.76 -9.58
N GLY A 124 7.54 -6.92 -8.34
CA GLY A 124 8.85 -6.45 -7.88
C GLY A 124 8.81 -5.32 -6.85
N GLY A 125 7.62 -4.90 -6.45
CA GLY A 125 7.41 -4.09 -5.26
C GLY A 125 7.56 -4.92 -3.98
N LYS A 126 7.16 -4.34 -2.85
CA LYS A 126 7.16 -5.01 -1.54
C LYS A 126 5.84 -4.76 -0.83
N GLU A 127 5.26 -5.81 -0.24
CA GLU A 127 4.06 -5.66 0.58
C GLU A 127 4.28 -4.59 1.65
N ASN A 128 3.23 -3.81 1.92
CA ASN A 128 3.25 -2.68 2.85
C ASN A 128 4.24 -1.56 2.49
N CYS A 129 4.77 -1.50 1.27
CA CYS A 129 5.55 -0.35 0.83
C CYS A 129 4.64 0.78 0.35
N GLY A 130 4.73 1.95 1.01
CA GLY A 130 3.95 3.13 0.69
C GLY A 130 4.61 3.99 -0.38
N THR A 131 5.91 4.27 -0.20
CA THR A 131 6.72 5.00 -1.18
C THR A 131 7.98 4.24 -1.53
N CYS A 132 8.45 4.35 -2.77
CA CYS A 132 9.59 3.61 -3.26
C CYS A 132 10.44 4.40 -4.26
N THR A 133 11.64 3.89 -4.53
CA THR A 133 12.50 4.32 -5.61
C THR A 133 12.88 3.11 -6.44
N TYR A 134 12.87 3.27 -7.77
CA TYR A 134 13.32 2.25 -8.69
C TYR A 134 14.35 2.83 -9.65
N ALA A 135 15.60 2.40 -9.53
CA ALA A 135 16.70 2.88 -10.34
C ALA A 135 17.65 1.74 -10.65
N SER A 136 18.19 1.71 -11.87
CA SER A 136 19.17 0.69 -12.30
C SER A 136 18.69 -0.74 -12.03
N ASN A 137 17.39 -1.01 -12.23
CA ASN A 137 16.73 -2.29 -11.93
C ASN A 137 16.76 -2.72 -10.46
N ALA A 138 16.97 -1.78 -9.54
CA ALA A 138 16.91 -2.01 -8.10
C ALA A 138 15.70 -1.29 -7.51
N PHE A 139 14.88 -2.03 -6.77
CA PHE A 139 13.74 -1.52 -6.00
C PHE A 139 14.15 -1.24 -4.55
N THR A 140 13.83 -0.05 -4.06
CA THR A 140 14.04 0.35 -2.67
C THR A 140 12.74 0.90 -2.11
N CYS A 141 12.28 0.35 -0.98
CA CYS A 141 11.16 0.92 -0.25
C CYS A 141 11.66 2.05 0.67
N SER A 142 11.06 3.23 0.54
CA SER A 142 11.46 4.42 1.32
C SER A 142 10.60 4.58 2.57
N GLU A 143 9.29 4.37 2.46
CA GLU A 143 8.36 4.42 3.58
C GLU A 143 7.35 3.28 3.52
N CYS A 144 6.98 2.76 4.69
CA CYS A 144 5.96 1.73 4.80
C CYS A 144 4.56 2.37 4.91
N LEU A 145 3.56 1.69 4.36
CA LEU A 145 2.16 1.95 4.69
C LEU A 145 1.98 1.69 6.18
N GLU A 146 1.53 2.69 6.94
CA GLU A 146 1.15 2.45 8.32
C GLU A 146 0.03 1.41 8.34
N ALA A 147 0.21 0.36 9.13
CA ALA A 147 -0.87 -0.57 9.41
C ALA A 147 -1.97 0.23 10.11
N THR A 148 -3.12 0.39 9.44
CA THR A 148 -4.34 0.84 10.11
C THR A 148 -4.61 -0.17 11.22
N THR A 149 -4.25 0.23 12.43
CA THR A 149 -4.40 -0.57 13.64
C THR A 149 -5.82 -1.16 13.69
N LEU A 150 -5.90 -2.48 13.71
CA LEU A 150 -7.12 -3.19 14.11
C LEU A 150 -7.64 -2.53 15.40
N PRO A 151 -8.95 -2.27 15.53
CA PRO A 151 -9.49 -1.80 16.78
C PRO A 151 -9.11 -2.79 17.89
N PRO A 152 -8.68 -2.33 19.09
CA PRO A 152 -8.30 -3.21 20.17
C PRO A 152 -9.47 -4.17 20.44
N LEU A 153 -9.21 -5.47 20.27
CA LEU A 153 -10.15 -6.52 20.65
C LEU A 153 -10.49 -6.30 22.13
N LEU A 154 -11.70 -5.83 22.39
CA LEU A 154 -12.28 -5.78 23.72
C LEU A 154 -12.12 -7.16 24.36
N PRO A 155 -11.55 -7.27 25.57
CA PRO A 155 -11.48 -8.55 26.25
C PRO A 155 -12.90 -9.07 26.45
N SER A 156 -13.18 -10.26 25.90
CA SER A 156 -14.44 -10.95 26.12
C SER A 156 -14.67 -11.16 27.62
N PRO A 157 -15.91 -11.02 28.13
CA PRO A 157 -16.19 -11.25 29.54
C PRO A 157 -15.93 -12.72 29.88
N VAL A 158 -14.99 -12.95 30.80
CA VAL A 158 -14.72 -14.27 31.37
C VAL A 158 -15.99 -14.75 32.05
N ARG A 159 -16.60 -15.78 31.49
CA ARG A 159 -17.79 -16.45 32.01
C ARG A 159 -17.41 -17.18 33.30
N SER A 160 -17.86 -16.65 34.43
CA SER A 160 -17.81 -17.30 35.75
C SER A 160 -18.33 -18.73 35.67
N ALA A 161 -17.50 -19.69 36.10
CA ALA A 161 -17.93 -21.03 36.41
C ALA A 161 -17.56 -21.36 37.87
N SER A 162 -18.51 -22.02 38.50
CA SER A 162 -18.78 -22.14 39.92
C SER A 162 -17.80 -23.02 40.69
N SER A 163 -17.59 -22.66 41.96
CA SER A 163 -17.06 -23.51 43.04
C SER A 163 -17.98 -24.73 43.29
N PRO A 164 -17.53 -25.80 43.98
CA PRO A 164 -17.54 -25.74 45.46
C PRO A 164 -16.45 -26.54 46.24
N THR A 165 -16.16 -26.03 47.46
CA THR A 165 -15.82 -26.70 48.76
C THR A 165 -14.55 -27.60 48.91
N VAL A 166 -13.70 -27.61 49.96
CA VAL A 166 -13.65 -27.06 51.35
C VAL A 166 -12.21 -27.24 51.97
N TYR A 167 -11.64 -26.17 52.56
CA TYR A 167 -10.76 -25.95 53.76
C TYR A 167 -9.57 -26.90 54.19
N PRO A 168 -8.61 -26.47 55.07
CA PRO A 168 -7.83 -25.20 55.12
C PRO A 168 -6.38 -25.28 55.69
N VAL A 169 -5.75 -24.08 55.80
CA VAL A 169 -4.60 -23.67 56.64
C VAL A 169 -3.20 -24.13 56.20
N GLN A 170 -2.39 -23.19 55.67
CA GLN A 170 -1.28 -22.61 56.44
C GLN A 170 -0.66 -21.36 55.79
N THR A 171 -0.27 -20.47 56.68
CA THR A 171 0.23 -19.10 56.55
C THR A 171 1.61 -19.02 55.88
N ALA A 172 1.82 -18.08 54.96
CA ALA A 172 3.10 -17.36 54.82
C ALA A 172 2.94 -16.07 54.00
N ARG A 173 3.56 -15.00 54.51
CA ARG A 173 3.58 -13.61 54.01
C ARG A 173 4.60 -13.42 52.87
N THR A 174 4.67 -12.18 52.38
CA THR A 174 5.66 -11.54 51.46
C THR A 174 5.28 -11.62 49.98
N SER A 175 5.50 -10.63 49.10
CA SER A 175 5.85 -9.21 49.19
C SER A 175 5.64 -8.62 47.77
N ALA A 176 5.17 -7.37 47.72
CA ALA A 176 5.45 -6.33 46.72
C ALA A 176 5.22 -6.55 45.19
N ARG A 177 4.39 -5.62 44.68
CA ARG A 177 4.48 -4.81 43.44
C ARG A 177 3.92 -5.36 42.10
N PRO A 178 3.03 -4.60 41.44
CA PRO A 178 2.58 -4.87 40.07
C PRO A 178 3.58 -4.32 39.04
N ALA A 179 3.85 -5.10 38.00
CA ALA A 179 4.60 -4.66 36.82
C ALA A 179 3.66 -3.92 35.86
N SER A 180 3.87 -2.62 35.73
CA SER A 180 3.28 -1.80 34.66
C SER A 180 3.92 -2.18 33.33
N THR A 181 3.12 -2.67 32.38
CA THR A 181 3.58 -2.93 31.01
C THR A 181 3.58 -1.58 30.27
N ALA A 182 4.78 -1.06 29.98
CA ALA A 182 4.96 0.12 29.16
C ALA A 182 4.87 -0.26 27.68
N SER A 183 3.94 0.39 26.97
CA SER A 183 3.82 0.36 25.50
C SER A 183 5.12 0.89 24.87
N ARG A 184 5.77 0.08 24.04
CA ARG A 184 6.89 0.54 23.20
C ARG A 184 6.32 0.95 21.84
N GLY A 185 6.37 2.25 21.55
CA GLY A 185 6.19 2.75 20.19
C GLY A 185 7.38 2.37 19.32
N TYR A 186 7.12 1.95 18.08
CA TYR A 186 8.15 1.74 17.07
C TYR A 186 8.42 3.08 16.39
N GLY A 187 9.54 3.72 16.72
CA GLY A 187 10.10 4.83 15.97
C GLY A 187 11.17 4.30 15.03
N CYS A 188 11.13 4.69 13.76
CA CYS A 188 12.28 4.54 12.86
C CYS A 188 13.28 5.67 13.19
N ASP A 189 14.38 5.33 13.86
CA ASP A 189 15.44 6.29 14.14
C ASP A 189 16.16 6.70 12.84
N ARG A 190 16.15 8.01 12.61
CA ARG A 190 16.84 8.71 11.53
C ARG A 190 18.33 8.81 11.87
N ALA A 191 19.18 8.03 11.22
CA ALA A 191 20.64 8.20 11.32
C ALA A 191 21.19 8.93 10.09
N GLY A 192 21.66 10.16 10.29
CA GLY A 192 22.39 10.94 9.30
C GLY A 192 23.90 10.77 9.39
N LEU A 193 24.53 10.70 8.22
CA LEU A 193 25.81 11.28 7.78
C LEU A 193 27.18 10.90 8.43
N TRP A 194 28.13 10.70 7.50
CA TRP A 194 29.62 10.70 7.52
C TRP A 194 30.39 9.40 7.80
N GLY A 195 31.24 9.01 6.83
CA GLY A 195 32.49 8.29 7.11
C GLY A 195 33.01 7.42 5.97
N ARG A 196 34.18 7.77 5.40
CA ARG A 196 34.89 7.08 4.32
C ARG A 196 35.42 5.69 4.72
N GLY A 197 35.47 4.76 3.75
CA GLY A 197 36.53 3.73 3.71
C GLY A 197 36.11 2.32 3.26
N GLY A 198 36.48 1.96 2.03
CA GLY A 198 37.18 0.69 1.71
C GLY A 198 36.44 -0.65 1.76
N LEU A 199 36.25 -1.22 0.56
CA LEU A 199 36.20 -2.65 0.17
C LEU A 199 35.22 -3.61 0.86
N ASN A 200 34.33 -4.15 0.01
CA ASN A 200 33.80 -5.51 0.01
C ASN A 200 33.35 -6.06 1.37
N GLU A 201 32.09 -5.81 1.71
CA GLU A 201 31.22 -6.77 2.40
C GLU A 201 29.79 -6.18 2.36
N HIS A 202 28.87 -6.91 1.73
CA HIS A 202 27.45 -6.56 1.70
C HIS A 202 26.85 -6.80 3.09
N PRO A 203 26.26 -5.80 3.77
CA PRO A 203 25.30 -6.10 4.81
C PRO A 203 23.96 -6.35 4.12
N GLU A 204 23.53 -7.61 4.09
CA GLU A 204 22.12 -7.93 3.91
C GLU A 204 21.36 -7.36 5.11
N GLU A 205 20.76 -6.18 4.95
CA GLU A 205 19.79 -5.66 5.92
C GLU A 205 18.50 -6.49 5.80
N SER A 206 18.55 -7.65 6.45
CA SER A 206 17.43 -8.51 6.67
C SER A 206 16.47 -7.82 7.64
N CYS A 207 15.25 -7.55 7.21
CA CYS A 207 14.12 -7.34 8.13
C CYS A 207 13.80 -8.70 8.79
N GLY A 208 14.66 -9.12 9.73
CA GLY A 208 14.47 -10.29 10.57
C GLY A 208 13.92 -9.91 11.95
N PRO A 209 13.26 -10.84 12.66
CA PRO A 209 12.77 -10.57 14.02
C PRO A 209 13.94 -10.39 15.00
N PRO A 210 13.78 -9.60 16.08
CA PRO A 210 14.86 -9.39 17.03
C PRO A 210 15.21 -10.69 17.76
N VAL A 211 16.49 -11.08 17.71
CA VAL A 211 17.07 -12.13 18.54
C VAL A 211 17.18 -11.61 19.97
N LEU A 212 16.51 -12.26 20.91
CA LEU A 212 16.55 -11.94 22.34
C LEU A 212 17.98 -12.15 22.89
N GLY A 213 18.70 -11.07 23.12
CA GLY A 213 19.92 -11.07 23.92
C GLY A 213 19.61 -11.33 25.39
N ALA A 214 19.97 -12.51 25.89
CA ALA A 214 19.89 -12.87 27.30
C ALA A 214 20.93 -12.06 28.11
N GLY A 215 20.45 -11.10 28.91
CA GLY A 215 21.26 -10.44 29.94
C GLY A 215 21.55 -11.41 31.10
N ARG A 216 22.82 -11.54 31.47
CA ARG A 216 23.30 -12.23 32.68
C ARG A 216 23.46 -11.22 33.83
N TRP A 217 22.93 -11.63 35.00
CA TRP A 217 23.17 -11.25 36.41
C TRP A 217 23.73 -9.87 36.74
#